data_AF-A0A2N1WEX5-F1
#
_entry.id   AF-A0A2N1WEX5-F1
#
_cell.length_a   1.000
_cell.length_b   1.000
_cell.length_c   1.000
_cell.angle_alpha   90.00
_cell.angle_beta   90.00
_cell.angle_gamma   90.00
#
_symmetry.space_group_name_H-M   'P 1'
#
loop_
_entity.id
_entity.type
_entity.pdbx_description
1 polymer ?
#
loop_
_entity_poly.entity_id
_entity_poly.type
_entity_poly.pdbx_seq_one_letter_code
_entity_poly.pdbx_strand_id
1 'polypeptide(L)' 'MLLNPSRLAIRHGHLTLYFLVLLLLGGFFALSSLGQDEDPPFNYRMMVIRAFWPGATAEQMVDQVGDLLEQTLQDVP' A
#
# COMPACT_ATOMS: atom_id res chain seq x y z
N MET A 1 -27.57 -26.93 23.99
CA MET A 1 -27.99 -25.56 24.33
C MET A 1 -27.01 -24.59 23.70
N LEU A 2 -27.46 -23.78 22.76
CA LEU A 2 -26.61 -22.81 22.06
C LEU A 2 -26.18 -21.69 23.04
N LEU A 3 -24.94 -21.22 22.89
CA LEU A 3 -24.43 -20.06 23.62
C LEU A 3 -25.29 -18.83 23.27
N ASN A 4 -25.94 -18.23 24.27
CA ASN A 4 -26.70 -16.99 24.10
C ASN A 4 -25.88 -15.81 24.69
N PRO A 5 -25.22 -15.00 23.85
CA PRO A 5 -24.32 -13.94 24.30
C PRO A 5 -25.07 -12.83 25.06
N SER A 6 -26.28 -12.48 24.65
CA SER A 6 -27.09 -11.46 25.33
C SER A 6 -27.43 -11.88 26.76
N ARG A 7 -27.82 -13.15 26.96
CA ARG A 7 -28.09 -13.69 28.30
C ARG A 7 -26.83 -13.73 29.17
N LEU A 8 -25.68 -14.09 28.58
CA LEU A 8 -24.41 -14.16 29.29
C LEU A 8 -23.92 -12.76 29.73
N ALA A 9 -24.08 -11.76 28.85
CA ALA A 9 -23.69 -10.38 29.10
C ALA A 9 -24.48 -9.73 30.24
N ILE A 10 -25.80 -10.00 30.33
CA ILE A 10 -26.66 -9.52 31.42
C ILE A 10 -26.32 -10.22 32.74
N ARG A 11 -26.09 -11.55 32.69
CA ARG A 11 -25.76 -12.33 33.90
C ARG A 11 -24.43 -11.92 34.53
N HIS A 12 -23.46 -11.48 33.73
CA HIS A 12 -22.13 -11.09 34.20
C HIS A 12 -21.79 -9.63 33.85
N GLY A 13 -22.59 -8.70 34.37
CA GLY A 13 -22.45 -7.27 34.07
C GLY A 13 -21.04 -6.70 34.30
N HIS A 14 -20.37 -7.10 35.39
CA HIS A 14 -19.00 -6.65 35.69
C HIS A 14 -17.97 -7.12 34.64
N LEU A 15 -18.09 -8.36 34.16
CA LEU A 15 -17.23 -8.89 33.09
C LEU A 15 -17.48 -8.17 31.78
N THR A 16 -18.74 -7.94 31.43
CA THR A 16 -19.13 -7.18 30.24
C THR A 16 -18.57 -5.77 30.27
N LEU A 17 -18.68 -5.06 31.40
CA LEU A 17 -18.15 -3.72 31.57
C LEU A 17 -16.62 -3.70 31.51
N TYR A 18 -15.96 -4.69 32.12
CA TYR A 18 -14.50 -4.84 32.04
C TYR A 18 -14.04 -4.96 30.58
N PHE A 19 -14.65 -5.85 29.80
CA PHE A 19 -14.31 -5.99 28.37
C PHE A 19 -14.64 -4.74 27.56
N LEU A 20 -15.76 -4.07 27.86
CA LEU A 20 -16.11 -2.80 27.20
C LEU A 20 -15.02 -1.75 27.42
N VAL A 21 -14.59 -1.54 28.67
CA VAL A 21 -13.54 -0.57 28.99
C VAL A 21 -12.21 -0.97 28.34
N LEU A 22 -11.85 -2.25 28.39
CA LEU A 22 -10.63 -2.75 27.77
C LEU A 22 -10.61 -2.50 26.26
N LEU A 23 -11.72 -2.77 25.57
CA LEU A 23 -11.85 -2.54 24.13
C LEU A 23 -11.83 -1.05 23.78
N LEU A 24 -12.46 -0.19 24.59
CA LEU A 24 -12.43 1.26 24.38
C LEU A 24 -11.01 1.81 24.51
N LEU A 25 -10.29 1.42 25.56
CA LEU A 25 -8.89 1.84 25.76
C LEU A 25 -8.00 1.30 24.64
N GLY A 26 -8.10 0.01 24.32
CA GLY A 26 -7.33 -0.60 23.23
C GLY A 26 -7.63 0.05 21.87
N GLY A 27 -8.89 0.35 21.58
CA GLY A 27 -9.31 1.06 20.38
C GLY A 27 -8.77 2.49 20.32
N PHE A 28 -8.79 3.20 21.45
CA PHE A 28 -8.21 4.55 21.54
C PHE A 28 -6.71 4.55 21.27
N PHE A 29 -5.96 3.60 21.85
CA PHE A 29 -4.54 3.43 21.56
C PHE A 29 -4.30 3.08 20.09
N ALA A 30 -5.07 2.14 19.53
CA ALA A 30 -4.95 1.74 18.13
C ALA A 30 -5.17 2.92 17.18
N LEU A 31 -6.22 3.70 17.39
CA LEU A 31 -6.51 4.91 16.60
C LEU A 31 -5.40 5.96 16.73
N SER A 32 -4.86 6.12 17.94
CA SER A 32 -3.77 7.07 18.20
C SER A 32 -2.43 6.62 17.58
N SER A 33 -2.24 5.30 17.41
CA SER A 33 -1.05 4.72 16.77
C SER A 33 -1.17 4.57 15.25
N LEU A 34 -2.33 4.87 14.67
CA LEU A 34 -2.58 4.71 13.25
C LEU A 34 -1.82 5.80 12.49
N GLY A 35 -0.71 5.41 11.86
CA GLY A 35 0.05 6.29 10.98
C GLY A 35 -0.83 6.76 9.82
N GLN A 36 -0.81 8.06 9.56
CA GLN A 36 -1.48 8.63 8.40
C GLN A 36 -0.53 8.54 7.21
N ASP A 37 -0.93 7.75 6.22
CA ASP A 37 -0.28 7.71 4.91
C ASP A 37 -1.05 8.69 4.01
N GLU A 38 -0.78 9.99 4.18
CA GLU A 38 -1.49 11.06 3.47
C GLU A 38 -1.32 10.96 1.95
N ASP A 39 -0.17 10.47 1.51
CA ASP A 39 0.16 10.22 0.11
C ASP A 39 0.62 8.77 -0.07
N PRO A 40 -0.32 7.81 -0.19
CA PRO A 40 0.06 6.41 -0.40
C PRO A 40 0.93 6.30 -1.66
N PRO A 41 2.03 5.53 -1.62
CA PRO A 41 2.91 5.40 -2.77
C PRO A 41 2.12 4.80 -3.94
N PHE A 42 1.88 5.61 -4.96
CA PHE A 42 1.34 5.11 -6.21
C PHE A 42 2.43 4.28 -6.89
N ASN A 43 2.19 2.98 -6.99
CA ASN A 43 3.03 2.05 -7.73
C ASN A 43 2.87 2.31 -9.24
N TYR A 44 3.31 3.45 -9.74
CA TYR A 44 3.46 3.65 -11.17
C TYR A 44 4.55 2.68 -11.64
N ARG A 45 4.19 1.77 -12.54
CA ARG A 45 5.17 0.92 -13.23
C ARG A 45 5.93 1.80 -14.22
N MET A 46 6.88 2.58 -13.72
CA MET A 46 7.78 3.39 -14.52
C MET A 46 9.16 2.76 -14.52
N MET A 47 9.76 2.67 -15.70
CA MET A 47 11.13 2.22 -15.87
C MET A 47 11.93 3.37 -16.50
N VAL A 48 13.05 3.74 -15.87
CA VAL A 48 13.94 4.78 -16.38
C VAL A 48 15.15 4.10 -17.00
N ILE A 49 15.32 4.26 -18.31
CA ILE A 49 16.49 3.76 -19.03
C ILE A 49 17.31 4.96 -19.50
N ARG A 50 18.62 4.90 -19.23
CA ARG A 50 19.58 5.91 -19.67
C ARG A 50 20.60 5.24 -20.58
N ALA A 51 20.75 5.76 -21.79
CA ALA A 51 21.75 5.31 -22.75
C ALA A 51 22.71 6.46 -23.05
N PHE A 52 24.00 6.14 -23.15
CA PHE A 52 25.04 7.11 -23.44
C PHE A 52 25.94 6.59 -24.56
N TRP A 53 25.99 7.32 -25.67
CA TRP A 53 26.94 7.07 -26.76
C TRP A 53 27.77 8.34 -27.01
N PRO A 54 29.00 8.39 -26.49
CA PRO A 54 29.86 9.54 -26.69
C PRO A 54 30.28 9.66 -28.16
N GLY A 55 30.14 10.85 -28.73
CA GLY A 55 30.53 11.16 -30.11
C GLY A 55 29.44 10.93 -31.16
N ALA A 56 28.27 10.39 -30.78
CA ALA A 56 27.11 10.28 -31.67
C ALA A 56 26.39 11.63 -31.82
N THR A 57 25.84 11.90 -33.00
CA THR A 57 24.93 13.03 -33.20
C THR A 57 23.57 12.75 -32.54
N ALA A 58 22.77 13.80 -32.35
CA ALA A 58 21.42 13.65 -31.80
C ALA A 58 20.53 12.73 -32.67
N GLU A 59 20.64 12.84 -33.99
CA GLU A 59 19.91 11.99 -34.94
C GLU A 59 20.35 10.52 -34.83
N GLN A 60 21.65 10.26 -34.73
CA GLN A 60 22.16 8.90 -34.51
C GLN A 60 21.68 8.30 -33.18
N MET A 61 21.57 9.10 -32.12
CA MET A 61 21.04 8.64 -30.83
C MET A 61 19.55 8.29 -30.90
N VAL A 62 18.75 8.99 -31.70
CA VAL A 62 17.33 8.68 -31.89
C VAL A 62 17.20 7.40 -32.72
N ASP A 63 17.71 7.43 -33.95
CA ASP A 63 17.47 6.38 -34.94
C ASP A 63 18.07 5.02 -34.52
N GLN A 64 19.23 5.03 -33.86
CA GLN A 64 19.98 3.81 -33.56
C GLN A 64 19.88 3.35 -32.11
N VAL A 65 19.37 4.20 -31.20
CA VAL A 65 19.26 3.83 -29.78
C VAL A 65 17.84 4.04 -29.28
N GLY A 66 17.28 5.24 -29.44
CA GLY A 66 15.92 5.56 -28.99
C GLY A 66 14.87 4.63 -29.59
N ASP A 67 14.81 4.58 -30.92
CA ASP A 67 13.76 3.85 -31.65
C ASP A 67 13.80 2.34 -31.42
N LEU A 68 15.01 1.77 -31.37
CA LEU A 68 15.20 0.34 -31.08
C LEU A 68 14.79 0.00 -29.65
N LEU A 69 15.12 0.86 -28.69
CA LEU A 69 14.77 0.68 -27.29
C LEU A 69 13.25 0.79 -27.12
N GLU A 70 12.61 1.76 -27.76
CA GLU A 70 11.16 1.94 -27.72
C GLU A 70 10.42 0.73 -28.29
N GLN A 71 10.79 0.27 -29.48
CA GLN A 71 10.20 -0.95 -30.08
C GLN A 71 10.34 -2.16 -29.17
N THR A 72 11.55 -2.41 -28.65
CA THR A 72 11.80 -3.57 -27.77
C THR A 72 10.97 -3.50 -26.50
N LEU A 73 10.75 -2.30 -25.94
CA LEU A 73 9.99 -2.11 -24.71
C LEU A 73 8.49 -2.20 -24.92
N GLN A 74 7.98 -1.86 -26.11
CA GLN A 74 6.57 -2.05 -26.45
C GLN A 74 6.18 -3.54 -26.51
N ASP A 75 7.13 -4.43 -26.78
CA ASP A 75 6.91 -5.88 -26.83
C ASP A 75 6.96 -6.58 -25.46
N VAL A 76 7.30 -5.87 -24.38
CA VAL A 76 7.36 -6.43 -23.02
C VAL A 76 5.95 -6.47 -22.41
N PRO A 77 5.49 -7.63 -21.87
CA PRO A 77 4.13 -7.80 -21.35
C PRO A 77 3.84 -7.06 -20.03
#